data_AF-A0A8H3B9Q9-F1
#
_entry.id   AF-A0A8H3B9Q9-F1
#
_cell.length_a   1.000
_cell.length_b   1.000
_cell.length_c   1.000
_cell.angle_alpha   90.00
_cell.angle_beta   90.00
_cell.angle_gamma   90.00
#
_symmetry.space_group_name_H-M   'P 1'
#
loop_
_entity.id
_entity.type
_entity.pdbx_description
1 polymer ?
#
loop_
_entity_poly.entity_id
_entity_poly.type
_entity_poly.pdbx_seq_one_letter_code
_entity_poly.pdbx_strand_id
1 'polypeptide(L)'
;MSFRWPDTFVGNSRTAYMTATALLIASFIELTTQSLSLLDGLVVSLMTTMMITFAIASYSATESEEPSENRGTDNIKSPTRWFMQLCFVVFWAAWGFHMWRDPAHFGLRDEAANCDTNYKITMQLFREVYPTDPSVRNAALSLIAIGFVVAVLSLFFTLEECLVPVFWFFRLFKKKKDREETEEEINNRGMTTNRYDDPLVQTIHVFLQAIAIGTYIFLIYAIEQTINKNDFERTTRDWSYGQTIALILLLQQIMDLFSTIIEEREKKEADDERQALANGDRSGFPSIPIPLAHRPPLQSDANAGSSSDSK
;
A
#
# COMPACT_ATOMS: atom_id res chain seq x y z
N MET A 1 -8.46 10.92 3.44
CA MET A 1 -8.64 9.79 2.52
C MET A 1 -8.14 8.55 3.24
N SER A 2 -8.92 7.60 3.74
CA SER A 2 -10.37 7.48 3.84
C SER A 2 -10.73 6.50 4.97
N PHE A 3 -11.41 6.95 6.01
CA PHE A 3 -12.22 6.08 6.89
C PHE A 3 -13.49 5.57 6.19
N ARG A 4 -13.79 6.11 5.00
CA ARG A 4 -15.03 5.91 4.24
C ARG A 4 -14.95 4.72 3.27
N TRP A 5 -13.74 4.20 2.96
CA TRP A 5 -13.50 3.20 1.90
C TRP A 5 -12.46 2.14 2.30
N PRO A 6 -12.71 1.33 3.33
CA PRO A 6 -11.75 0.31 3.78
C PRO A 6 -11.53 -0.80 2.73
N ASP A 7 -12.57 -1.22 2.01
CA ASP A 7 -12.52 -2.39 1.13
C ASP A 7 -11.66 -2.15 -0.13
N THR A 8 -11.86 -1.03 -0.83
CA THR A 8 -11.11 -0.69 -2.05
C THR A 8 -9.61 -0.56 -1.77
N PHE A 9 -9.28 -0.03 -0.61
CA PHE A 9 -7.92 0.20 -0.19
C PHE A 9 -7.14 -1.10 0.10
N VAL A 10 -7.82 -2.11 0.64
CA VAL A 10 -7.25 -3.46 0.81
C VAL A 10 -6.90 -4.07 -0.55
N GLY A 11 -7.78 -3.93 -1.54
CA GLY A 11 -7.53 -4.38 -2.91
C GLY A 11 -6.27 -3.74 -3.51
N ASN A 12 -6.18 -2.40 -3.43
CA ASN A 12 -5.07 -1.64 -3.98
C ASN A 12 -3.73 -1.98 -3.31
N SER A 13 -3.75 -2.21 -1.99
CA SER A 13 -2.55 -2.60 -1.24
C SER A 13 -1.96 -3.92 -1.73
N ARG A 14 -2.81 -4.90 -2.11
CA ARG A 14 -2.36 -6.19 -2.64
C ARG A 14 -1.63 -6.01 -3.97
N THR A 15 -2.23 -5.25 -4.89
CA THR A 15 -1.64 -5.02 -6.19
C THR A 15 -0.34 -4.22 -6.06
N ALA A 16 -0.29 -3.24 -5.16
CA ALA A 16 0.95 -2.53 -4.82
C ALA A 16 2.04 -3.50 -4.33
N TYR A 17 1.77 -4.39 -3.37
CA TYR A 17 2.75 -5.37 -2.92
C TYR A 17 3.26 -6.30 -4.03
N MET A 18 2.35 -6.75 -4.91
CA MET A 18 2.74 -7.58 -6.05
C MET A 18 3.67 -6.82 -6.98
N THR A 19 3.34 -5.58 -7.34
CA THR A 19 4.18 -4.77 -8.22
C THR A 19 5.52 -4.43 -7.55
N ALA A 20 5.53 -4.13 -6.24
CA ALA A 20 6.75 -3.86 -5.48
C ALA A 20 7.68 -5.07 -5.41
N THR A 21 7.11 -6.26 -5.21
CA THR A 21 7.86 -7.52 -5.16
C THR A 21 8.42 -7.85 -6.54
N ALA A 22 7.61 -7.69 -7.59
CA ALA A 22 8.06 -7.89 -8.97
C ALA A 22 9.20 -6.93 -9.33
N LEU A 23 9.11 -5.67 -8.91
CA LEU A 23 10.18 -4.68 -9.07
C LEU A 23 11.46 -5.14 -8.39
N LEU A 24 11.40 -5.54 -7.11
CA LEU A 24 12.58 -6.03 -6.39
C LEU A 24 13.21 -7.25 -7.05
N ILE A 25 12.39 -8.22 -7.46
CA ILE A 25 12.87 -9.42 -8.17
C ILE A 25 13.53 -9.03 -9.49
N ALA A 26 12.92 -8.14 -10.27
CA ALA A 26 13.48 -7.65 -11.52
C ALA A 26 14.82 -6.95 -11.27
N SER A 27 14.91 -6.08 -10.27
CA SER A 27 16.15 -5.39 -9.91
C SER A 27 17.25 -6.35 -9.41
N PHE A 28 16.89 -7.42 -8.70
CA PHE A 28 17.84 -8.49 -8.35
C PHE A 28 18.33 -9.25 -9.59
N ILE A 29 17.43 -9.60 -10.51
CA ILE A 29 17.81 -10.25 -11.77
C ILE A 29 18.73 -9.35 -12.57
N GLU A 30 18.39 -8.07 -12.72
CA GLU A 30 19.20 -7.08 -13.42
C GLU A 30 20.57 -6.92 -12.75
N LEU A 31 20.64 -6.82 -11.42
CA LEU A 31 21.91 -6.84 -10.68
C LEU A 31 22.74 -8.11 -10.90
N THR A 32 22.09 -9.25 -11.13
CA THR A 32 22.77 -10.54 -11.39
C THR A 32 23.19 -10.74 -12.85
N THR A 33 22.55 -10.06 -13.80
CA THR A 33 22.72 -10.30 -15.25
C THR A 33 23.38 -9.15 -15.98
N GLN A 34 23.20 -7.94 -15.47
CA GLN A 34 23.66 -6.68 -16.03
C GLN A 34 24.34 -5.85 -14.92
N SER A 35 25.00 -4.75 -15.31
CA SER A 35 25.55 -3.78 -14.36
C SER A 35 24.47 -2.75 -14.00
N LEU A 36 23.77 -2.96 -12.88
CA LEU A 36 22.79 -2.00 -12.38
C LEU A 36 23.52 -0.80 -11.75
N SER A 37 23.20 0.43 -12.17
CA SER A 37 23.77 1.62 -11.55
C SER A 37 23.35 1.74 -10.09
N LEU A 38 24.24 2.27 -9.23
CA LEU A 38 23.87 2.63 -7.85
C LEU A 38 22.71 3.65 -7.82
N LEU A 39 22.61 4.53 -8.82
CA LEU A 39 21.49 5.47 -8.94
C LEU A 39 20.16 4.72 -9.09
N ASP A 40 20.09 3.75 -10.01
CA ASP A 40 18.90 2.93 -10.21
C ASP A 40 18.58 2.13 -8.94
N GLY A 41 19.63 1.61 -8.28
CA GLY A 41 19.48 0.92 -7.00
C GLY A 41 18.84 1.78 -5.91
N LEU A 42 19.27 3.04 -5.79
CA LEU A 42 18.72 4.01 -4.86
C LEU A 42 17.26 4.35 -5.20
N VAL A 43 16.94 4.55 -6.47
CA VAL A 43 15.57 4.83 -6.92
C VAL A 43 14.64 3.66 -6.58
N VAL A 44 15.05 2.42 -6.87
CA VAL A 44 14.30 1.21 -6.49
C VAL A 44 14.11 1.12 -4.98
N SER A 45 15.15 1.42 -4.20
CA SER A 45 15.07 1.45 -2.73
C SER A 45 14.07 2.49 -2.22
N LEU A 46 14.05 3.70 -2.81
CA LEU A 46 13.12 4.76 -2.42
C LEU A 46 11.68 4.42 -2.82
N MET A 47 11.48 3.85 -4.01
CA MET A 47 10.16 3.38 -4.48
C MET A 47 9.58 2.27 -3.61
N THR A 48 10.38 1.25 -3.33
CA THR A 48 9.93 0.13 -2.49
C THR A 48 9.68 0.59 -1.04
N THR A 49 10.42 1.59 -0.57
CA THR A 49 10.16 2.26 0.73
C THR A 49 8.86 3.09 0.71
N MET A 50 8.50 3.71 -0.41
CA MET A 50 7.17 4.32 -0.55
C MET A 50 6.07 3.26 -0.42
N MET A 51 6.24 2.10 -1.05
CA MET A 51 5.24 1.04 -1.05
C MET A 51 5.08 0.36 0.32
N ILE A 52 6.16 0.18 1.08
CA ILE A 52 6.04 -0.33 2.46
C ILE A 52 5.36 0.70 3.38
N THR A 53 5.66 1.99 3.20
CA THR A 53 5.02 3.07 3.98
C THR A 53 3.52 3.13 3.70
N PHE A 54 3.12 3.01 2.43
CA PHE A 54 1.72 2.87 2.03
C PHE A 54 1.04 1.80 2.85
N ALA A 55 1.62 0.61 2.83
CA ALA A 55 0.94 -0.55 3.31
C ALA A 55 0.86 -0.56 4.84
N ILE A 56 1.88 -0.06 5.54
CA ILE A 56 1.82 0.15 6.98
C ILE A 56 0.69 1.12 7.33
N ALA A 57 0.56 2.23 6.59
CA ALA A 57 -0.56 3.14 6.77
C ALA A 57 -1.89 2.44 6.43
N SER A 58 -1.88 1.54 5.44
CA SER A 58 -3.09 0.89 4.98
C SER A 58 -3.68 -0.14 5.91
N TYR A 59 -2.81 -0.86 6.61
CA TYR A 59 -3.21 -1.97 7.47
C TYR A 59 -4.05 -1.55 8.68
N SER A 60 -3.91 -0.32 9.12
CA SER A 60 -4.59 0.21 10.31
C SER A 60 -6.08 0.50 10.12
N ALA A 61 -6.68 0.20 8.95
CA ALA A 61 -8.08 0.50 8.65
C ALA A 61 -9.02 -0.72 8.65
N THR A 62 -8.51 -1.95 8.67
CA THR A 62 -9.28 -3.13 8.20
C THR A 62 -9.98 -3.93 9.32
N GLU A 63 -9.78 -3.65 10.60
CA GLU A 63 -10.23 -4.59 11.67
C GLU A 63 -11.58 -4.25 12.33
N SER A 64 -12.44 -3.47 11.68
CA SER A 64 -13.85 -3.37 12.09
C SER A 64 -14.69 -4.42 11.38
N GLU A 65 -14.52 -5.66 11.82
CA GLU A 65 -15.53 -6.67 11.54
C GLU A 65 -16.75 -6.35 12.41
N GLU A 66 -17.69 -5.60 11.85
CA GLU A 66 -19.08 -5.81 12.27
C GLU A 66 -19.41 -7.28 11.96
N PRO A 67 -19.97 -8.03 12.93
CA PRO A 67 -20.38 -9.41 12.72
C PRO A 67 -21.59 -9.44 11.79
N SER A 68 -21.35 -9.25 10.48
CA SER A 68 -22.39 -9.44 9.48
C SER A 68 -22.61 -10.94 9.33
N GLU A 69 -23.69 -11.43 9.91
CA GLU A 69 -24.08 -12.84 10.07
C GLU A 69 -24.23 -13.62 8.75
N ASN A 70 -24.09 -12.95 7.59
CA ASN A 70 -24.33 -13.51 6.26
C ASN A 70 -23.16 -13.43 5.26
N ARG A 71 -21.96 -12.99 5.65
CA ARG A 71 -20.78 -13.08 4.76
C ARG A 71 -20.13 -14.46 4.92
N GLY A 72 -20.60 -15.41 4.12
CA GLY A 72 -20.09 -16.77 4.05
C GLY A 72 -18.59 -16.82 3.73
N THR A 73 -17.87 -17.67 4.48
CA THR A 73 -16.58 -18.35 4.20
C THR A 73 -15.35 -17.58 3.67
N ASP A 74 -15.46 -16.34 3.22
CA ASP A 74 -14.35 -15.60 2.59
C ASP A 74 -13.42 -14.91 3.61
N ASN A 75 -13.73 -15.02 4.91
CA ASN A 75 -12.95 -14.43 6.00
C ASN A 75 -11.74 -15.26 6.46
N ILE A 76 -11.39 -16.33 5.74
CA ILE A 76 -10.12 -17.01 5.97
C ILE A 76 -9.02 -16.04 5.53
N LYS A 77 -8.32 -15.42 6.50
CA LYS A 77 -7.07 -14.68 6.29
C LYS A 77 -6.23 -15.42 5.27
N SER A 78 -6.24 -14.94 4.02
CA SER A 78 -5.67 -15.69 2.90
C SER A 78 -4.19 -15.94 3.20
N PRO A 79 -3.76 -17.21 3.41
CA PRO A 79 -2.36 -17.51 3.71
C PRO A 79 -1.41 -16.95 2.64
N THR A 80 -1.90 -16.88 1.40
CA THR A 80 -1.22 -16.26 0.26
C THR A 80 -0.93 -14.78 0.48
N ARG A 81 -1.85 -14.01 1.07
CA ARG A 81 -1.64 -12.57 1.35
C ARG A 81 -0.50 -12.39 2.35
N TRP A 82 -0.55 -13.13 3.45
CA TRP A 82 0.48 -13.09 4.48
C TRP A 82 1.85 -13.52 3.92
N PHE A 83 1.88 -14.60 3.14
CA PHE A 83 3.08 -15.09 2.49
C PHE A 83 3.70 -14.05 1.54
N MET A 84 2.88 -13.42 0.68
CA MET A 84 3.37 -12.39 -0.25
C MET A 84 3.99 -11.20 0.47
N GLN A 85 3.43 -10.80 1.62
CA GLN A 85 3.97 -9.71 2.42
C GLN A 85 5.27 -10.08 3.11
N LEU A 86 5.35 -11.29 3.64
CA LEU A 86 6.60 -11.82 4.18
C LEU A 86 7.69 -11.83 3.10
N CYS A 87 7.39 -12.35 1.91
CA CYS A 87 8.31 -12.33 0.78
C CYS A 87 8.77 -10.91 0.44
N PHE A 88 7.83 -9.96 0.34
CA PHE A 88 8.16 -8.56 0.07
C PHE A 88 9.11 -7.98 1.13
N VAL A 89 8.81 -8.15 2.42
CA VAL A 89 9.62 -7.62 3.52
C VAL A 89 11.03 -8.22 3.50
N VAL A 90 11.15 -9.52 3.23
CA VAL A 90 12.45 -10.21 3.11
C VAL A 90 13.23 -9.69 1.90
N PHE A 91 12.61 -9.58 0.73
CA PHE A 91 13.28 -9.06 -0.47
C PHE A 91 13.67 -7.59 -0.32
N TRP A 92 12.83 -6.76 0.30
CA TRP A 92 13.11 -5.35 0.56
C TRP A 92 14.32 -5.19 1.49
N ALA A 93 14.36 -5.95 2.58
CA ALA A 93 15.49 -5.90 3.50
C ALA A 93 16.76 -6.46 2.87
N ALA A 94 16.68 -7.59 2.17
CA ALA A 94 17.81 -8.16 1.44
C ALA A 94 18.37 -7.16 0.41
N TRP A 95 17.50 -6.46 -0.31
CA TRP A 95 17.88 -5.43 -1.27
C TRP A 95 18.61 -4.27 -0.59
N GLY A 96 18.02 -3.72 0.47
CA GLY A 96 18.61 -2.64 1.25
C GLY A 96 19.97 -3.03 1.84
N PHE A 97 20.06 -4.20 2.49
CA PHE A 97 21.32 -4.68 3.05
C PHE A 97 22.37 -4.90 1.97
N HIS A 98 22.01 -5.49 0.83
CA HIS A 98 22.94 -5.70 -0.27
C HIS A 98 23.49 -4.38 -0.82
N MET A 99 22.59 -3.42 -1.10
CA MET A 99 22.95 -2.10 -1.63
C MET A 99 23.84 -1.31 -0.68
N TRP A 100 23.50 -1.27 0.60
CA TRP A 100 24.24 -0.49 1.59
C TRP A 100 25.43 -1.21 2.21
N ARG A 101 25.65 -2.51 1.97
CA ARG A 101 26.86 -3.20 2.43
C ARG A 101 28.11 -2.62 1.77
N ASP A 102 28.04 -2.43 0.46
CA ASP A 102 29.14 -1.94 -0.36
C ASP A 102 28.65 -1.07 -1.53
N PRO A 103 28.21 0.17 -1.24
CA PRO A 103 27.69 1.07 -2.27
C PRO A 103 28.75 1.49 -3.29
N ALA A 104 30.04 1.41 -2.93
CA ALA A 104 31.13 1.76 -3.85
C ALA A 104 31.23 0.78 -5.02
N HIS A 105 31.03 -0.52 -4.76
CA HIS A 105 31.11 -1.56 -5.79
C HIS A 105 29.73 -2.07 -6.24
N PHE A 106 28.65 -1.40 -5.84
CA PHE A 106 27.30 -1.85 -6.16
C PHE A 106 27.07 -1.90 -7.66
N GLY A 107 26.67 -3.08 -8.15
CA GLY A 107 26.37 -3.35 -9.56
C GLY A 107 27.57 -3.32 -10.51
N LEU A 108 28.78 -3.08 -10.01
CA LEU A 108 30.01 -3.13 -10.79
C LEU A 108 30.57 -4.56 -10.78
N ARG A 109 31.03 -5.04 -11.93
CA ARG A 109 31.66 -6.36 -12.10
C ARG A 109 32.99 -6.23 -12.81
N ASP A 110 33.86 -7.19 -12.53
CA ASP A 110 35.14 -7.37 -13.22
C ASP A 110 35.97 -6.07 -13.24
N GLU A 111 36.47 -5.66 -14.40
CA GLU A 111 37.31 -4.48 -14.56
C GLU A 111 36.60 -3.17 -14.14
N ALA A 112 35.26 -3.13 -14.23
CA ALA A 112 34.48 -1.96 -13.82
C ALA A 112 34.43 -1.78 -12.30
N ALA A 113 34.78 -2.80 -11.51
CA ALA A 113 34.86 -2.68 -10.05
C ALA A 113 35.95 -1.70 -9.58
N ASN A 114 36.97 -1.44 -10.41
CA ASN A 114 38.02 -0.46 -10.11
C ASN A 114 37.65 0.99 -10.52
N CYS A 115 36.44 1.22 -11.04
CA CYS A 115 36.01 2.54 -11.47
C CYS A 115 35.42 3.34 -10.31
N ASP A 116 35.82 4.62 -10.20
CA ASP A 116 35.30 5.54 -9.17
C ASP A 116 33.91 6.12 -9.51
N THR A 117 33.13 5.47 -10.38
CA THR A 117 31.84 5.98 -10.87
C THR A 117 30.85 6.19 -9.73
N ASN A 118 30.77 5.25 -8.80
CA ASN A 118 29.83 5.29 -7.69
C ASN A 118 30.19 6.34 -6.62
N TYR A 119 31.45 6.79 -6.52
CA TYR A 119 31.85 7.83 -5.57
C TYR A 119 31.34 9.23 -5.96
N LYS A 120 31.00 9.42 -7.24
CA LYS A 120 30.46 10.69 -7.73
C LYS A 120 28.95 10.82 -7.52
N ILE A 121 28.28 9.71 -7.18
CA ILE A 121 26.84 9.71 -7.01
C ILE A 121 26.49 10.39 -5.69
N THR A 122 25.64 11.42 -5.77
CA THR A 122 25.19 12.14 -4.58
C THR A 122 23.71 11.93 -4.34
N MET A 123 23.33 11.74 -3.08
CA MET A 123 21.94 11.58 -2.68
C MET A 123 21.49 12.88 -2.01
N GLN A 124 20.37 13.43 -2.47
CA GLN A 124 19.78 14.61 -1.86
C GLN A 124 18.66 14.18 -0.91
N LEU A 125 18.98 14.08 0.37
CA LEU A 125 18.00 13.97 1.44
C LEU A 125 17.67 15.40 1.92
N PHE A 126 18.14 15.78 3.11
CA PHE A 126 18.09 17.17 3.61
C PHE A 126 19.33 17.98 3.23
N ARG A 127 20.44 17.27 3.03
CA ARG A 127 21.72 17.78 2.57
C ARG A 127 22.26 16.80 1.53
N GLU A 128 23.19 17.28 0.74
CA GLU A 128 23.93 16.42 -0.16
C GLU A 128 24.80 15.46 0.66
N VAL A 129 24.62 14.17 0.40
CA VAL A 129 25.38 13.10 1.07
C VAL A 129 25.89 12.10 0.04
N TYR A 130 27.05 11.52 0.30
CA TYR A 130 27.59 10.46 -0.54
C TYR A 130 27.17 9.10 0.04
N PRO A 131 26.55 8.21 -0.75
CA PRO A 131 26.19 6.87 -0.26
C PRO A 131 27.40 6.06 0.22
N THR A 132 28.59 6.37 -0.31
CA THR A 132 29.87 5.76 0.04
C THR A 132 30.42 6.23 1.40
N ASP A 133 29.89 7.32 1.97
CA ASP A 133 30.31 7.79 3.29
C ASP A 133 29.98 6.76 4.37
N PRO A 134 30.94 6.36 5.21
CA PRO A 134 30.71 5.30 6.21
C PRO A 134 29.63 5.66 7.22
N SER A 135 29.50 6.94 7.56
CA SER A 135 28.45 7.44 8.46
C SER A 135 27.06 7.31 7.86
N VAL A 136 26.91 7.64 6.57
CA VAL A 136 25.64 7.54 5.83
C VAL A 136 25.26 6.07 5.66
N ARG A 137 26.23 5.24 5.27
CA ARG A 137 26.08 3.80 5.13
C ARG A 137 25.59 3.15 6.43
N ASN A 138 26.25 3.44 7.56
CA ASN A 138 25.87 2.88 8.86
C ASN A 138 24.47 3.35 9.29
N ALA A 139 24.13 4.62 9.03
CA ALA A 139 22.79 5.14 9.31
C ALA A 139 21.73 4.43 8.45
N ALA A 140 21.98 4.26 7.15
CA ALA A 140 21.05 3.57 6.25
C ALA A 140 20.86 2.09 6.63
N LEU A 141 21.95 1.37 6.92
CA LEU A 141 21.89 0.00 7.41
C LEU A 141 21.10 -0.12 8.72
N SER A 142 21.28 0.84 9.64
CA SER A 142 20.53 0.88 10.90
C SER A 142 19.04 1.12 10.64
N LEU A 143 18.70 2.05 9.74
CA LEU A 143 17.31 2.33 9.37
C LEU A 143 16.64 1.13 8.69
N ILE A 144 17.34 0.42 7.80
CA ILE A 144 16.84 -0.79 7.14
C ILE A 144 16.64 -1.90 8.17
N ALA A 145 17.57 -2.09 9.11
CA ALA A 145 17.42 -3.08 10.17
C ALA A 145 16.22 -2.79 11.07
N ILE A 146 16.04 -1.54 11.51
CA ILE A 146 14.89 -1.10 12.31
C ILE A 146 13.60 -1.31 11.50
N GLY A 147 13.57 -0.85 10.25
CA GLY A 147 12.42 -0.99 9.36
C GLY A 147 12.05 -2.45 9.12
N PHE A 148 13.03 -3.34 8.94
CA PHE A 148 12.81 -4.77 8.78
C PHE A 148 12.20 -5.39 10.03
N VAL A 149 12.73 -5.07 11.22
CA VAL A 149 12.16 -5.56 12.49
C VAL A 149 10.72 -5.09 12.66
N VAL A 150 10.44 -3.80 12.42
CA VAL A 150 9.08 -3.24 12.50
C VAL A 150 8.15 -3.91 11.50
N ALA A 151 8.59 -4.10 10.26
CA ALA A 151 7.82 -4.75 9.22
C ALA A 151 7.53 -6.22 9.56
N VAL A 152 8.51 -6.98 10.04
CA VAL A 152 8.31 -8.37 10.48
C VAL A 152 7.35 -8.43 11.66
N LEU A 153 7.51 -7.57 12.67
CA LEU A 153 6.58 -7.50 13.80
C LEU A 153 5.15 -7.20 13.35
N SER A 154 4.97 -6.32 12.36
CA SER A 154 3.65 -5.99 11.78
C SER A 154 2.98 -7.15 11.05
N LEU A 155 3.74 -8.21 10.67
CA LEU A 155 3.17 -9.43 10.08
C LEU A 155 2.60 -10.38 11.14
N PHE A 156 3.06 -10.28 12.38
CA PHE A 156 2.64 -11.15 13.49
C PHE A 156 1.68 -10.46 14.44
N PHE A 157 1.87 -9.17 14.68
CA PHE A 157 1.07 -8.35 15.57
C PHE A 157 0.41 -7.24 14.77
N THR A 158 -0.84 -6.91 15.09
CA THR A 158 -1.43 -5.70 14.55
C THR A 158 -0.64 -4.51 15.08
N LEU A 159 -0.36 -3.53 14.22
CA LEU A 159 0.42 -2.34 14.61
C LEU A 159 -0.23 -1.64 15.81
N GLU A 160 -1.55 -1.74 15.93
CA GLU A 160 -2.35 -1.26 17.04
C GLU A 160 -1.93 -1.91 18.37
N GLU A 161 -1.80 -3.22 18.45
CA GLU A 161 -1.34 -3.92 19.67
C GLU A 161 0.07 -3.47 20.10
N CYS A 162 0.97 -3.22 19.14
CA CYS A 162 2.30 -2.70 19.44
C CYS A 162 2.30 -1.22 19.87
N LEU A 163 1.40 -0.41 19.31
CA LEU A 163 1.32 1.03 19.58
C LEU A 163 0.53 1.35 20.85
N VAL A 164 -0.40 0.50 21.27
CA VAL A 164 -1.17 0.65 22.53
C VAL A 164 -0.27 0.96 23.73
N PRO A 165 0.81 0.20 24.05
CA PRO A 165 1.67 0.51 25.20
C PRO A 165 2.43 1.84 25.03
N VAL A 166 2.82 2.19 23.81
CA VAL A 166 3.51 3.46 23.51
C VAL A 166 2.56 4.64 23.74
N PHE A 167 1.34 4.58 23.19
CA PHE A 167 0.33 5.62 23.39
C PHE A 167 -0.18 5.67 24.82
N TRP A 168 -0.28 4.54 25.50
CA TRP A 168 -0.59 4.49 26.93
C TRP A 168 0.46 5.22 27.75
N PHE A 169 1.75 5.02 27.43
CA PHE A 169 2.84 5.75 28.06
C PHE A 169 2.73 7.26 27.79
N PHE A 170 2.55 7.70 26.54
CA PHE A 170 2.32 9.13 26.23
C PHE A 170 1.10 9.71 26.95
N ARG A 171 0.02 8.94 27.08
CA ARG A 171 -1.16 9.32 27.86
C ARG A 171 -0.84 9.48 29.33
N LEU A 172 0.00 8.65 29.94
CA LEU A 172 0.42 8.85 31.33
C LEU A 172 1.14 10.19 31.51
N PHE A 173 1.98 10.59 30.55
CA PHE A 173 2.63 11.90 30.58
C PHE A 173 1.63 13.04 30.38
N LYS A 174 0.68 12.90 29.45
CA LYS A 174 -0.33 13.93 29.17
C LYS A 174 -1.36 14.06 30.30
N LYS A 175 -1.79 12.95 30.91
CA LYS A 175 -2.74 12.92 32.03
C LYS A 175 -2.18 13.61 33.27
N LYS A 176 -0.85 13.67 33.43
CA LYS A 176 -0.22 14.48 34.49
C LYS A 176 -0.40 15.99 34.28
N LYS A 177 -0.66 16.41 33.04
CA LYS A 177 -0.90 17.82 32.66
C LYS A 177 -2.38 18.19 32.70
N ASP A 178 -3.26 17.27 32.28
CA ASP A 178 -4.71 17.56 32.16
C ASP A 178 -5.50 17.28 33.46
N ARG A 179 -4.91 16.57 34.44
CA ARG A 179 -5.57 16.25 35.74
C ARG A 179 -5.83 17.48 36.61
N GLU A 180 -5.26 18.65 36.30
CA GLU A 180 -5.63 19.91 36.96
C GLU A 180 -6.90 20.56 36.37
N GLU A 181 -7.34 20.21 35.16
CA GLU A 181 -8.49 20.85 34.49
C GLU A 181 -9.77 19.98 34.42
N THR A 182 -9.68 18.64 34.49
CA THR A 182 -10.79 17.75 34.08
C THR A 182 -11.67 17.20 35.22
N GLU A 183 -11.40 17.50 36.51
CA GLU A 183 -12.24 16.98 37.61
C GLU A 183 -13.67 17.59 37.65
N GLU A 184 -13.94 18.69 36.93
CA GLU A 184 -15.25 19.37 36.97
C GLU A 184 -16.26 18.83 35.94
N GLU A 185 -15.83 18.19 34.84
CA GLU A 185 -16.71 17.90 33.70
C GLU A 185 -17.26 16.44 33.66
N ILE A 186 -16.66 15.51 34.42
CA ILE A 186 -16.93 14.06 34.31
C ILE A 186 -18.24 13.62 34.99
N ASN A 187 -18.83 14.42 35.88
CA ASN A 187 -19.98 13.97 36.68
C ASN A 187 -21.34 13.95 35.94
N ASN A 188 -21.43 14.50 34.72
CA ASN A 188 -22.73 14.77 34.08
C ASN A 188 -23.06 13.96 32.81
N ARG A 189 -22.21 13.07 32.30
CA ARG A 189 -22.52 12.31 31.08
C ARG A 189 -22.39 10.80 31.27
N GLY A 190 -23.49 10.20 31.70
CA GLY A 190 -23.73 8.77 31.47
C GLY A 190 -24.02 8.54 30.00
N MET A 191 -23.17 7.80 29.30
CA MET A 191 -23.47 7.31 27.95
C MET A 191 -22.72 6.02 27.65
N THR A 192 -23.51 5.00 27.31
CA THR A 192 -23.10 3.76 26.66
C THR A 192 -22.32 4.09 25.40
N THR A 193 -20.99 3.99 25.47
CA THR A 193 -20.08 4.36 24.38
C THR A 193 -19.85 3.14 23.52
N ASN A 194 -20.18 3.27 22.24
CA ASN A 194 -19.92 2.25 21.25
C ASN A 194 -18.39 2.13 21.09
N ARG A 195 -17.85 0.90 20.98
CA ARG A 195 -16.39 0.63 21.01
C ARG A 195 -15.61 1.34 19.87
N TYR A 196 -16.33 1.83 18.86
CA TYR A 196 -15.81 2.56 17.70
C TYR A 196 -15.71 4.08 17.90
N ASP A 197 -16.19 4.61 19.02
CA ASP A 197 -16.04 6.01 19.40
C ASP A 197 -14.79 6.25 20.27
N ASP A 198 -13.77 5.38 20.24
CA ASP A 198 -12.51 5.74 20.92
C ASP A 198 -11.77 6.78 20.05
N PRO A 199 -11.82 8.08 20.42
CA PRO A 199 -11.18 9.14 19.64
C PRO A 199 -9.68 8.91 19.51
N LEU A 200 -9.08 8.08 20.38
CA LEU A 200 -7.67 7.75 20.33
C LEU A 200 -7.32 6.93 19.09
N VAL A 201 -8.04 5.84 18.79
CA VAL A 201 -7.72 4.99 17.63
C VAL A 201 -7.87 5.80 16.34
N GLN A 202 -8.93 6.61 16.26
CA GLN A 202 -9.13 7.52 15.13
C GLN A 202 -7.98 8.53 14.99
N THR A 203 -7.52 9.11 16.11
CA THR A 203 -6.40 10.06 16.11
C THR A 203 -5.09 9.40 15.65
N ILE A 204 -4.79 8.17 16.13
CA ILE A 204 -3.61 7.41 15.70
C ILE A 204 -3.68 7.18 14.19
N HIS A 205 -4.82 6.73 13.67
CA HIS A 205 -4.98 6.44 12.26
C HIS A 205 -4.73 7.68 11.38
N VAL A 206 -5.36 8.82 11.73
CA VAL A 206 -5.14 10.09 11.03
C VAL A 206 -3.69 10.53 11.09
N PHE A 207 -3.03 10.36 12.25
CA PHE A 207 -1.63 10.70 12.42
C PHE A 207 -0.70 9.83 11.57
N LEU A 208 -0.91 8.51 11.54
CA LEU A 208 -0.14 7.58 10.70
C LEU A 208 -0.35 7.86 9.21
N GLN A 209 -1.58 8.17 8.79
CA GLN A 209 -1.86 8.60 7.42
C GLN A 209 -1.14 9.91 7.07
N ALA A 210 -1.15 10.89 7.98
CA ALA A 210 -0.46 12.17 7.77
C ALA A 210 1.06 11.97 7.64
N ILE A 211 1.66 11.12 8.50
CA ILE A 211 3.07 10.74 8.39
C ILE A 211 3.34 10.09 7.04
N ALA A 212 2.51 9.11 6.65
CA ALA A 212 2.70 8.40 5.40
C ALA A 212 2.68 9.36 4.20
N ILE A 213 1.69 10.26 4.12
CA ILE A 213 1.60 11.29 3.08
C ILE A 213 2.84 12.19 3.08
N GLY A 214 3.30 12.62 4.26
CA GLY A 214 4.52 13.43 4.39
C GLY A 214 5.77 12.67 3.89
N THR A 215 5.92 11.41 4.28
CA THR A 215 6.99 10.52 3.82
C THR A 215 6.94 10.32 2.32
N TYR A 216 5.75 10.19 1.72
CA TYR A 216 5.57 10.09 0.28
C TYR A 216 6.08 11.33 -0.47
N ILE A 217 5.63 12.51 -0.06
CA ILE A 217 6.06 13.78 -0.68
C ILE A 217 7.58 13.92 -0.56
N PHE A 218 8.14 13.59 0.60
CA PHE A 218 9.57 13.61 0.84
C PHE A 218 10.32 12.62 -0.07
N LEU A 219 9.85 11.39 -0.22
CA LEU A 219 10.50 10.37 -1.04
C LEU A 219 10.44 10.71 -2.53
N ILE A 220 9.33 11.26 -3.02
CA ILE A 220 9.22 11.77 -4.40
C ILE A 220 10.23 12.88 -4.63
N TYR A 221 10.26 13.88 -3.75
CA TYR A 221 11.24 14.97 -3.81
C TYR A 221 12.69 14.44 -3.79
N ALA A 222 13.01 13.49 -2.90
CA ALA A 222 14.34 12.90 -2.79
C ALA A 222 14.73 12.14 -4.08
N ILE A 223 13.80 11.40 -4.69
CA ILE A 223 14.03 10.72 -5.98
C ILE A 223 14.33 11.74 -7.06
N GLU A 224 13.46 12.75 -7.24
CA GLU A 224 13.62 13.77 -8.28
C GLU A 224 14.94 14.52 -8.15
N GLN A 225 15.29 14.95 -6.94
CA GLN A 225 16.55 15.66 -6.69
C GLN A 225 17.77 14.75 -6.90
N THR A 226 17.69 13.48 -6.48
CA THR A 226 18.78 12.52 -6.70
C THR A 226 18.98 12.27 -8.19
N ILE A 227 17.91 12.13 -8.99
CA ILE A 227 18.03 11.99 -10.45
C ILE A 227 18.63 13.27 -11.06
N ASN A 228 18.06 14.44 -10.74
CA ASN A 228 18.47 15.71 -11.33
C ASN A 228 19.94 16.07 -11.05
N LYS A 229 20.47 15.72 -9.87
CA LYS A 229 21.87 15.98 -9.51
C LYS A 229 22.87 15.04 -10.19
N ASN A 230 22.45 13.82 -10.52
CA ASN A 230 23.32 12.81 -11.11
C ASN A 230 23.22 12.74 -12.65
N ASP A 231 22.38 13.57 -13.27
CA ASP A 231 22.25 13.70 -14.73
C ASP A 231 23.37 14.56 -15.35
N PHE A 232 24.63 14.14 -15.20
CA PHE A 232 25.79 14.91 -15.65
C PHE A 232 25.86 15.10 -17.18
N GLU A 233 25.32 14.16 -17.95
CA GLU A 233 25.46 14.14 -19.41
C GLU A 233 24.18 14.52 -20.16
N ARG A 234 23.08 14.85 -19.45
CA ARG A 234 21.73 14.99 -20.03
C ARG A 234 21.28 13.78 -20.85
N THR A 235 21.92 12.63 -20.66
CA THR A 235 21.58 11.36 -21.29
C THR A 235 20.32 10.77 -20.67
N THR A 236 19.93 11.18 -19.46
CA THR A 236 18.64 10.79 -18.85
C THR A 236 17.42 11.52 -19.45
N ARG A 237 17.61 12.32 -20.51
CA ARG A 237 16.51 12.88 -21.30
C ARG A 237 15.77 11.80 -22.10
N ASP A 238 16.43 10.68 -22.36
CA ASP A 238 15.78 9.43 -22.72
C ASP A 238 15.24 8.80 -21.43
N TRP A 239 13.94 8.48 -21.40
CA TRP A 239 13.24 8.00 -20.20
C TRP A 239 14.08 6.95 -19.46
N SER A 240 14.51 7.28 -18.24
CA SER A 240 15.19 6.29 -17.41
C SER A 240 14.21 5.16 -17.06
N TYR A 241 14.75 3.96 -16.91
CA TYR A 241 14.01 2.79 -16.43
C TYR A 241 13.24 3.12 -15.14
N GLY A 242 13.89 3.86 -14.23
CA GLY A 242 13.27 4.38 -13.01
C GLY A 242 12.08 5.33 -13.25
N GLN A 243 12.16 6.29 -14.19
CA GLN A 243 11.03 7.18 -14.50
C GLN A 243 9.84 6.43 -15.11
N THR A 244 10.11 5.47 -16.00
CA THR A 244 9.09 4.62 -16.61
C THR A 244 8.35 3.84 -15.53
N ILE A 245 9.09 3.27 -14.58
CA ILE A 245 8.52 2.52 -13.45
C ILE A 245 7.80 3.44 -12.47
N ALA A 246 8.32 4.64 -12.19
CA ALA A 246 7.65 5.64 -11.36
C ALA A 246 6.26 5.97 -11.93
N LEU A 247 6.21 6.18 -13.25
CA LEU A 247 4.97 6.46 -13.96
C LEU A 247 4.02 5.27 -13.96
N ILE A 248 4.52 4.05 -14.15
CA ILE A 248 3.69 2.84 -14.08
C ILE A 248 3.11 2.66 -12.67
N LEU A 249 3.93 2.85 -11.62
CA LEU A 249 3.51 2.72 -10.23
C LEU A 249 2.51 3.82 -9.82
N LEU A 250 2.74 5.07 -10.26
CA LEU A 250 1.81 6.17 -10.03
C LEU A 250 0.52 5.98 -10.80
N LEU A 251 0.60 5.54 -12.07
CA LEU A 251 -0.57 5.30 -12.90
C LEU A 251 -1.48 4.25 -12.27
N GLN A 252 -0.91 3.21 -11.66
CA GLN A 252 -1.68 2.20 -10.96
C GLN A 252 -2.45 2.79 -9.76
N GLN A 253 -1.80 3.60 -8.92
CA GLN A 253 -2.50 4.26 -7.80
C GLN A 253 -3.55 5.28 -8.26
N ILE A 254 -3.29 5.97 -9.38
CA ILE A 254 -4.24 6.93 -9.97
C ILE A 254 -5.46 6.19 -10.56
N MET A 255 -5.24 5.08 -11.27
CA MET A 255 -6.33 4.24 -11.81
C MET A 255 -7.20 3.70 -10.69
N ASP A 256 -6.59 3.24 -9.60
CA ASP A 256 -7.31 2.75 -8.42
C ASP A 256 -8.13 3.87 -7.75
N LEU A 257 -7.58 5.10 -7.67
CA LEU A 257 -8.31 6.26 -7.17
C LEU A 257 -9.53 6.59 -8.04
N PHE A 258 -9.37 6.57 -9.36
CA PHE A 258 -10.48 6.80 -10.29
C PHE A 258 -11.54 5.70 -10.21
N SER A 259 -11.13 4.43 -10.12
CA SER A 259 -12.04 3.31 -9.93
C SER A 259 -12.87 3.48 -8.66
N THR A 260 -12.24 3.92 -7.57
CA THR A 260 -12.95 4.22 -6.31
C THR A 260 -14.00 5.30 -6.52
N ILE A 261 -13.64 6.42 -7.15
CA ILE A 261 -14.57 7.54 -7.40
C ILE A 261 -15.76 7.11 -8.28
N ILE A 262 -15.52 6.24 -9.27
CA ILE A 262 -16.58 5.70 -10.14
C ILE A 262 -17.51 4.79 -9.34
N GLU A 263 -16.95 3.84 -8.58
CA GLU A 263 -17.73 2.92 -7.74
C GLU A 263 -18.57 3.68 -6.69
N GLU A 264 -18.03 4.78 -6.13
CA GLU A 264 -18.80 5.66 -5.24
C GLU A 264 -20.00 6.31 -5.91
N ARG A 265 -19.82 6.78 -7.15
CA ARG A 265 -20.90 7.39 -7.92
C ARG A 265 -21.97 6.38 -8.26
N GLU A 266 -21.57 5.20 -8.75
CA GLU A 266 -22.50 4.11 -9.06
C GLU A 266 -23.27 3.65 -7.82
N LYS A 267 -22.59 3.52 -6.68
CA LYS A 267 -23.23 3.15 -5.41
C LYS A 267 -24.21 4.23 -4.94
N LYS A 268 -23.83 5.51 -5.05
CA LYS A 268 -24.73 6.61 -4.69
C LYS A 268 -25.96 6.64 -5.59
N GLU A 269 -25.80 6.46 -6.90
CA GLU A 269 -26.91 6.37 -7.84
C GLU A 269 -27.82 5.19 -7.51
N ALA A 270 -27.27 4.02 -7.20
CA ALA A 270 -28.05 2.84 -6.80
C ALA A 270 -28.80 3.05 -5.45
N ASP A 271 -28.19 3.73 -4.48
CA ASP A 271 -28.83 4.04 -3.20
C ASP A 271 -29.94 5.10 -3.37
N ASP A 272 -29.71 6.11 -4.21
CA ASP A 272 -30.71 7.12 -4.58
C ASP A 272 -31.91 6.46 -5.31
N GLU A 273 -31.65 5.50 -6.23
CA GLU A 273 -32.69 4.70 -6.88
C GLU A 273 -33.49 3.85 -5.88
N ARG A 274 -32.81 3.18 -4.94
CA ARG A 274 -33.47 2.39 -3.89
C ARG A 274 -34.33 3.26 -2.98
N GLN A 275 -33.87 4.45 -2.62
CA GLN A 275 -34.64 5.41 -1.83
C GLN A 275 -35.85 5.94 -2.60
N ALA A 276 -35.71 6.24 -3.90
CA ALA A 276 -36.82 6.65 -4.74
C ALA A 276 -37.90 5.55 -4.85
N LEU A 277 -37.48 4.29 -5.02
CA LEU A 277 -38.38 3.13 -5.02
C LEU A 277 -39.09 2.92 -3.68
N ALA A 278 -38.37 3.10 -2.56
CA ALA A 278 -38.95 2.99 -1.21
C ALA A 278 -39.97 4.09 -0.91
N ASN A 279 -39.75 5.30 -1.44
CA ASN A 279 -40.65 6.43 -1.28
C ASN A 279 -41.89 6.38 -2.20
N GLY A 280 -42.02 5.34 -3.02
CA GLY A 280 -43.17 5.13 -3.89
C GLY A 280 -43.23 6.05 -5.12
N ASP A 281 -42.13 6.75 -5.43
CA ASP A 281 -42.05 7.65 -6.57
C ASP A 281 -41.81 6.83 -7.85
N ARG A 282 -42.89 6.31 -8.44
CA ARG A 282 -42.88 5.56 -9.71
C ARG A 282 -42.83 6.48 -10.95
N SER A 283 -42.65 7.78 -10.80
CA SER A 283 -42.97 8.77 -11.85
C SER A 283 -41.87 9.00 -12.90
N GLY A 284 -40.64 8.50 -12.71
CA GLY A 284 -39.47 9.18 -13.29
C GLY A 284 -38.71 8.52 -14.45
N PHE A 285 -38.63 7.19 -14.55
CA PHE A 285 -37.76 6.57 -15.54
C PHE A 285 -38.53 6.18 -16.81
N PRO A 286 -38.24 6.81 -17.97
CA PRO A 286 -38.66 6.24 -19.24
C PRO A 286 -37.98 4.88 -19.33
N SER A 287 -38.76 3.82 -19.22
CA SER A 287 -38.31 2.46 -19.50
C SER A 287 -37.74 2.45 -20.91
N ILE A 288 -36.41 2.60 -21.03
CA ILE A 288 -35.70 2.22 -22.25
C ILE A 288 -36.03 0.74 -22.40
N PRO A 289 -36.77 0.33 -23.44
CA PRO A 289 -37.08 -1.07 -23.64
C PRO A 289 -35.75 -1.78 -23.82
N ILE A 290 -35.29 -2.48 -22.78
CA ILE A 290 -34.17 -3.41 -22.88
C ILE A 290 -34.58 -4.37 -24.00
N PRO A 291 -33.85 -4.42 -25.12
CA PRO A 291 -34.11 -5.40 -26.16
C PRO A 291 -33.95 -6.75 -25.47
N LEU A 292 -35.08 -7.44 -25.24
CA LEU A 292 -35.11 -8.77 -24.68
C LEU A 292 -34.10 -9.60 -25.47
N ALA A 293 -33.00 -9.96 -24.78
CA ALA A 293 -32.00 -10.86 -25.30
C ALA A 293 -32.73 -12.06 -25.89
N HIS A 294 -32.37 -12.33 -27.14
CA HIS A 294 -32.92 -13.36 -28.00
C HIS A 294 -33.10 -14.66 -27.20
N ARG A 295 -34.35 -14.99 -26.87
CA ARG A 295 -34.70 -16.25 -26.20
C ARG A 295 -34.25 -17.36 -27.16
N PRO A 296 -33.25 -18.20 -26.81
CA PRO A 296 -32.88 -19.30 -27.69
C PRO A 296 -34.10 -20.20 -27.90
N PRO A 297 -34.32 -20.69 -29.12
CA PRO A 297 -35.49 -21.50 -29.45
C PRO A 297 -35.52 -22.73 -28.57
N LEU A 298 -36.69 -22.98 -27.98
CA LEU A 298 -37.01 -24.19 -27.23
C LEU A 298 -36.68 -25.40 -28.12
N GLN A 299 -35.65 -26.16 -27.74
CA GLN A 299 -35.34 -27.42 -28.38
C GLN A 299 -36.44 -28.41 -27.95
N SER A 300 -37.32 -28.71 -28.90
CA SER A 300 -38.40 -29.69 -28.75
C SER A 300 -37.79 -31.08 -28.59
N ASP A 301 -37.76 -31.60 -27.37
CA ASP A 301 -37.47 -33.00 -27.07
C ASP A 301 -38.60 -33.89 -27.61
N ALA A 302 -38.51 -34.25 -28.88
CA ALA A 302 -39.19 -35.39 -29.44
C ALA A 302 -38.25 -36.59 -29.33
N ASN A 303 -38.37 -37.37 -28.26
CA ASN A 303 -37.92 -38.75 -28.31
C ASN A 303 -38.89 -39.66 -27.55
N ALA A 304 -39.87 -40.15 -28.31
CA ALA A 304 -40.75 -41.22 -27.95
C ALA A 304 -40.07 -42.58 -28.20
N GLY A 305 -40.02 -43.40 -27.15
CA GLY A 305 -40.38 -44.83 -27.19
C GLY A 305 -39.61 -45.80 -28.09
N SER A 306 -38.84 -46.68 -27.46
CA SER A 306 -38.69 -48.11 -27.81
C SER A 306 -38.05 -48.77 -26.57
N SER A 307 -38.75 -49.53 -25.72
CA SER A 307 -39.38 -50.85 -25.93
C SER A 307 -38.47 -51.83 -26.67
N SER A 308 -37.69 -52.62 -25.92
CA SER A 308 -37.55 -54.04 -26.20
C SER A 308 -37.13 -54.82 -24.95
N ASP A 309 -38.04 -55.70 -24.52
CA ASP A 309 -37.77 -56.90 -23.74
C ASP A 309 -36.72 -57.79 -24.43
N SER A 310 -35.87 -58.45 -23.65
CA SER A 310 -35.62 -59.90 -23.82
C SER A 310 -34.70 -60.45 -22.71
N LYS A 311 -35.28 -61.41 -21.98
CA LYS A 311 -34.73 -62.66 -21.41
C LYS A 311 -33.40 -62.65 -20.66
#